data_AF-A0A933E6A1-F1
#
_entry.id   AF-A0A933E6A1-F1
#
_cell.length_a   1.000
_cell.length_b   1.000
_cell.length_c   1.000
_cell.angle_alpha   90.00
_cell.angle_beta   90.00
_cell.angle_gamma   90.00
#
_symmetry.space_group_name_H-M   'P 1'
#
loop_
_entity.id
_entity.type
_entity.pdbx_description
1 polymer ?
#
loop_
_entity_poly.entity_id
_entity_poly.type
_entity_poly.pdbx_seq_one_letter_code
_entity_poly.pdbx_strand_id
1 'polypeptide(L)'
;MLVFFSFSLPLSFWIGGGAGACVGVRRFLVHVFSAACLIASVFGLALADARNHPGETFRKWVPHANGRTFQSLALLLDLPGHRATLEEARMEAARVHALPRIREAVGDRSIDLLGHAQGVLLLNGLNWKPRPVFQGYTAYTPHLVGINAEHFRGPGAPAFVLLSPNVIDQRLPTSDDGLVLLEVLKSYRPVLVERGYALFARGPQTARAAPVAGRAHRLRAKCNERFSLPMMEGGVTVIQARIRHTFLGSLRGMLFRDALVQIDLFFEDGTQRRYRLIPGQIRSGIPVSPLPGDVAGIVGLACGDPTPRVQAAAIVVRPRDAWAFESDVPITVRTVPIPVHAR
;
A
#
# COMPACT_ATOMS: atom_id res chain seq x y z
N MET A 1 -13.80 11.69 -8.01
CA MET A 1 -13.26 13.07 -8.15
C MET A 1 -12.31 13.23 -9.35
N LEU A 2 -11.79 12.15 -9.96
CA LEU A 2 -10.99 12.21 -11.20
C LEU A 2 -11.79 12.12 -12.51
N VAL A 3 -13.08 11.76 -12.45
CA VAL A 3 -13.88 11.52 -13.67
C VAL A 3 -14.40 12.78 -14.35
N PHE A 4 -14.54 13.89 -13.62
CA PHE A 4 -14.99 15.13 -14.25
C PHE A 4 -13.92 15.82 -15.11
N PHE A 5 -12.64 15.48 -14.93
CA PHE A 5 -11.55 16.07 -15.72
C PHE A 5 -11.29 15.37 -17.06
N SER A 6 -11.75 14.13 -17.25
CA SER A 6 -11.29 13.29 -18.37
C SER A 6 -12.21 13.28 -19.59
N PHE A 7 -13.44 13.79 -19.48
CA PHE A 7 -14.42 13.75 -20.59
C PHE A 7 -14.49 15.03 -21.44
N SER A 8 -13.83 16.12 -21.04
CA SER A 8 -13.84 17.39 -21.79
C SER A 8 -12.93 17.36 -23.03
N LEU A 9 -11.85 16.58 -22.99
CA LEU A 9 -10.85 16.47 -24.06
C LEU A 9 -11.30 15.62 -25.27
N PRO A 10 -11.99 14.46 -25.12
CA PRO A 10 -12.41 13.66 -26.26
C PRO A 10 -13.57 14.29 -27.05
N LEU A 11 -14.49 15.00 -26.37
CA LEU A 11 -15.70 15.55 -27.00
C LEU A 11 -15.38 16.76 -27.90
N SER A 12 -14.41 17.59 -27.48
CA SER A 12 -13.92 18.70 -28.29
C SER A 12 -13.13 18.22 -29.52
N PHE A 13 -12.52 17.03 -29.44
CA PHE A 13 -11.91 16.32 -30.57
C PHE A 13 -12.93 15.68 -31.52
N TRP A 14 -14.09 15.23 -31.02
CA TRP A 14 -15.15 14.63 -31.86
C TRP A 14 -15.96 15.69 -32.63
N ILE A 15 -16.23 16.83 -31.97
CA ILE A 15 -16.76 18.05 -32.63
C ILE A 15 -15.71 18.59 -33.65
N GLY A 16 -14.44 18.19 -33.48
CA GLY A 16 -13.31 18.21 -34.41
C GLY A 16 -13.61 18.01 -35.90
N GLY A 17 -14.23 16.87 -36.20
CA GLY A 17 -14.14 16.20 -37.50
C GLY A 17 -15.38 16.28 -38.40
N GLY A 18 -16.46 16.95 -37.97
CA GLY A 18 -17.67 17.10 -38.79
C GLY A 18 -17.55 18.27 -39.77
N ALA A 19 -17.28 17.97 -41.05
CA ALA A 19 -17.32 18.94 -42.13
C ALA A 19 -18.77 19.41 -42.39
N GLY A 20 -19.18 20.54 -41.83
CA GLY A 20 -20.49 21.14 -42.14
C GLY A 20 -21.02 22.19 -41.16
N ALA A 21 -20.49 22.28 -39.94
CA ALA A 21 -20.92 23.30 -38.99
C ALA A 21 -20.15 24.62 -39.15
N CYS A 22 -20.89 25.74 -39.23
CA CYS A 22 -20.32 27.09 -39.31
C CYS A 22 -19.40 27.35 -38.09
N VAL A 23 -18.17 27.82 -38.32
CA VAL A 23 -17.07 27.91 -37.33
C VAL A 23 -17.50 28.65 -36.04
N GLY A 24 -18.41 29.63 -36.15
CA GLY A 24 -18.95 30.38 -35.01
C GLY A 24 -19.81 29.52 -34.06
N VAL A 25 -20.71 28.69 -34.61
CA VAL A 25 -21.59 27.79 -33.82
C VAL A 25 -20.75 26.77 -33.06
N ARG A 26 -19.68 26.27 -33.69
CA ARG A 26 -18.77 25.31 -33.09
C ARG A 26 -17.96 25.89 -31.93
N ARG A 27 -17.43 27.11 -32.07
CA ARG A 27 -16.76 27.82 -30.96
C ARG A 27 -17.73 28.09 -29.82
N PHE A 28 -18.96 28.51 -30.13
CA PHE A 28 -20.00 28.73 -29.13
C PHE A 28 -20.31 27.45 -28.33
N LEU A 29 -20.52 26.32 -29.00
CA LEU A 29 -20.76 25.03 -28.34
C LEU A 29 -19.59 24.58 -27.46
N VAL A 30 -18.34 24.75 -27.92
CA VAL A 30 -17.15 24.44 -27.10
C VAL A 30 -17.09 25.33 -25.85
N HIS A 31 -17.39 26.63 -25.97
CA HIS A 31 -17.41 27.53 -24.83
C HIS A 31 -18.53 27.21 -23.84
N VAL A 32 -19.74 26.93 -24.33
CA VAL A 32 -20.88 26.51 -23.48
C VAL A 32 -20.56 25.21 -22.76
N PHE A 33 -19.98 24.23 -23.44
CA PHE A 33 -19.63 22.95 -22.83
C PHE A 33 -18.47 23.08 -21.83
N SER A 34 -17.48 23.91 -22.13
CA SER A 34 -16.37 24.22 -21.21
C SER A 34 -16.87 24.95 -19.97
N ALA A 35 -17.78 25.91 -20.13
CA ALA A 35 -18.43 26.61 -19.03
C ALA A 35 -19.28 25.65 -18.19
N ALA A 36 -20.05 24.76 -18.83
CA ALA A 36 -20.83 23.74 -18.14
C ALA A 36 -19.92 22.77 -17.35
N CYS A 37 -18.78 22.36 -17.91
CA CYS A 37 -17.80 21.52 -17.21
C CYS A 37 -17.16 22.26 -16.04
N LEU A 38 -16.84 23.55 -16.19
CA LEU A 38 -16.30 24.38 -15.12
C LEU A 38 -17.32 24.53 -13.99
N ILE A 39 -18.57 24.86 -14.32
CA ILE A 39 -19.67 24.97 -13.37
C ILE A 39 -19.89 23.63 -12.66
N ALA A 40 -19.96 22.52 -13.40
CA ALA A 40 -20.13 21.18 -12.82
C ALA A 40 -18.94 20.78 -11.93
N SER A 41 -17.71 21.21 -12.26
CA SER A 41 -16.52 20.95 -11.45
C SER A 41 -16.53 21.75 -10.14
N VAL A 42 -16.89 23.04 -10.22
CA VAL A 42 -17.06 23.90 -9.04
C VAL A 42 -18.19 23.39 -8.14
N PHE A 43 -19.32 23.01 -8.73
CA PHE A 43 -20.47 22.45 -8.03
C PHE A 43 -20.16 21.06 -7.43
N GLY A 44 -19.41 20.23 -8.16
CA GLY A 44 -18.92 18.94 -7.70
C GLY A 44 -17.94 19.06 -6.53
N LEU A 45 -17.06 20.07 -6.55
CA LEU A 45 -16.21 20.42 -5.40
C LEU A 45 -17.06 20.84 -4.20
N ALA A 46 -18.03 21.72 -4.40
CA ALA A 46 -18.92 22.20 -3.33
C ALA A 46 -19.77 21.06 -2.72
N LEU A 47 -20.27 20.13 -3.53
CA LEU A 47 -21.03 18.96 -3.07
C LEU A 47 -20.15 17.91 -2.36
N ALA A 48 -18.93 17.68 -2.84
CA ALA A 48 -17.98 16.78 -2.19
C ALA A 48 -17.57 17.33 -0.81
N ASP A 49 -17.45 18.64 -0.69
CA ASP A 49 -17.14 19.35 0.55
C ASP A 49 -18.31 19.33 1.54
N ALA A 50 -19.54 19.65 1.09
CA ALA A 50 -20.74 19.60 1.93
C ALA A 50 -21.01 18.20 2.54
N ARG A 51 -20.55 17.13 1.88
CA ARG A 51 -20.62 15.76 2.41
C ARG A 51 -19.51 15.41 3.39
N ASN A 52 -18.32 15.99 3.25
CA ASN A 52 -17.19 15.71 4.14
C ASN A 52 -17.17 16.64 5.36
N HIS A 53 -17.75 17.84 5.26
CA HIS A 53 -17.83 18.86 6.30
C HIS A 53 -19.25 19.44 6.39
N PRO A 54 -20.25 18.68 6.87
CA PRO A 54 -21.61 19.17 7.03
C PRO A 54 -21.62 20.35 8.03
N GLY A 55 -21.83 21.57 7.53
CA GLY A 55 -21.91 22.80 8.33
C GLY A 55 -20.84 23.87 8.04
N GLU A 56 -19.83 23.59 7.21
CA GLU A 56 -18.84 24.59 6.83
C GLU A 56 -19.23 25.29 5.52
N THR A 57 -19.52 26.59 5.60
CA THR A 57 -19.97 27.40 4.45
C THR A 57 -18.79 27.84 3.58
N PHE A 58 -19.03 28.13 2.29
CA PHE A 58 -18.09 28.67 1.30
C PHE A 58 -17.20 29.84 1.81
N ARG A 59 -17.69 30.59 2.80
CA ARG A 59 -16.99 31.68 3.50
C ARG A 59 -15.72 31.25 4.26
N LYS A 60 -15.58 29.97 4.67
CA LYS A 60 -14.37 29.46 5.34
C LYS A 60 -13.27 28.99 4.36
N TRP A 61 -13.61 28.85 3.07
CA TRP A 61 -12.70 28.36 2.03
C TRP A 61 -11.70 29.43 1.55
N VAL A 62 -12.18 30.66 1.32
CA VAL A 62 -11.35 31.78 0.85
C VAL A 62 -10.17 32.09 1.80
N PRO A 63 -10.33 32.12 3.14
CA PRO A 63 -9.20 32.31 4.05
C PRO A 63 -8.20 31.15 4.06
N HIS A 64 -8.66 29.90 3.94
CA HIS A 64 -7.77 28.71 3.93
C HIS A 64 -6.94 28.62 2.64
N ALA A 65 -7.53 28.95 1.49
CA ALA A 65 -6.83 29.05 0.22
C ALA A 65 -5.81 30.21 0.22
N ASN A 66 -6.18 31.34 0.83
CA ASN A 66 -5.28 32.49 0.98
C ASN A 66 -4.12 32.19 1.94
N GLY A 67 -4.35 31.51 3.06
CA GLY A 67 -3.31 31.21 4.07
C GLY A 67 -2.13 30.41 3.52
N ARG A 68 -2.39 29.37 2.71
CA ARG A 68 -1.31 28.59 2.06
C ARG A 68 -0.54 29.40 1.01
N THR A 69 -1.23 30.31 0.33
CA THR A 69 -0.63 31.18 -0.68
C THR A 69 0.29 32.21 -0.02
N PHE A 70 -0.14 32.83 1.08
CA PHE A 70 0.69 33.74 1.88
C PHE A 70 1.88 33.02 2.53
N GLN A 71 1.68 31.81 3.06
CA GLN A 71 2.79 30.99 3.57
C GLN A 71 3.80 30.68 2.46
N SER A 72 3.32 30.29 1.27
CA SER A 72 4.21 30.00 0.13
C SER A 72 4.98 31.24 -0.33
N LEU A 73 4.35 32.42 -0.31
CA LEU A 73 5.01 33.67 -0.66
C LEU A 73 6.05 34.09 0.40
N ALA A 74 5.71 33.96 1.69
CA ALA A 74 6.64 34.21 2.79
C ALA A 74 7.87 33.29 2.73
N LEU A 75 7.68 32.02 2.36
CA LEU A 75 8.78 31.07 2.13
C LEU A 75 9.70 31.50 0.98
N LEU A 76 9.14 32.03 -0.11
CA LEU A 76 9.93 32.51 -1.26
C LEU A 76 10.69 33.81 -0.95
N LEU A 77 10.17 34.63 -0.04
CA LEU A 77 10.81 35.88 0.38
C LEU A 77 11.97 35.68 1.36
N ASP A 78 11.95 34.60 2.15
CA ASP A 78 13.03 34.21 3.07
C ASP A 78 13.47 32.74 2.88
N LEU A 79 13.96 32.45 1.68
CA LEU A 79 14.52 31.13 1.37
C LEU A 79 15.70 30.75 2.27
N PRO A 80 16.66 31.64 2.62
CA PRO A 80 17.76 31.30 3.50
C PRO A 80 17.31 30.93 4.92
N GLY A 81 16.43 31.73 5.54
CA GLY A 81 15.90 31.44 6.88
C GLY A 81 15.09 30.15 6.89
N HIS A 82 14.27 29.92 5.86
CA HIS A 82 13.55 28.65 5.73
C HIS A 82 14.47 27.44 5.60
N ARG A 83 15.55 27.54 4.81
CA ARG A 83 16.56 26.48 4.71
C ARG A 83 17.22 26.20 6.05
N ALA A 84 17.55 27.23 6.84
CA ALA A 84 18.12 27.04 8.17
C ALA A 84 17.16 26.28 9.10
N THR A 85 15.87 26.64 9.11
CA THR A 85 14.84 25.91 9.88
C THR A 85 14.71 24.45 9.44
N LEU A 86 14.73 24.18 8.13
CA LEU A 86 14.68 22.81 7.62
C LEU A 86 15.92 21.99 8.01
N GLU A 87 17.10 22.62 7.99
CA GLU A 87 18.33 21.94 8.39
C GLU A 87 18.35 21.65 9.90
N GLU A 88 17.86 22.57 10.74
CA GLU A 88 17.68 22.33 12.17
C GLU A 88 16.70 21.19 12.44
N ALA A 89 15.53 21.20 11.78
CA ALA A 89 14.56 20.12 11.88
C ALA A 89 15.14 18.77 11.40
N ARG A 90 15.96 18.79 10.35
CA ARG A 90 16.67 17.60 9.85
C ARG A 90 17.69 17.10 10.87
N MET A 91 18.48 17.98 11.49
CA MET A 91 19.47 17.61 12.50
C MET A 91 18.80 16.98 13.72
N GLU A 92 17.69 17.56 14.19
CA GLU A 92 16.94 16.96 15.31
C GLU A 92 16.33 15.62 14.91
N ALA A 93 15.74 15.51 13.71
CA ALA A 93 15.25 14.23 13.20
C ALA A 93 16.37 13.19 13.11
N ALA A 94 17.57 13.56 12.67
CA ALA A 94 18.73 12.66 12.62
C ALA A 94 19.12 12.16 14.02
N ARG A 95 19.04 13.02 15.04
CA ARG A 95 19.32 12.65 16.43
C ARG A 95 18.25 11.71 17.01
N VAL A 96 16.97 12.05 16.80
CA VAL A 96 15.82 11.26 17.27
C VAL A 96 15.75 9.90 16.60
N HIS A 97 16.11 9.82 15.31
CA HIS A 97 16.03 8.61 14.51
C HIS A 97 17.40 7.94 14.27
N ALA A 98 18.40 8.25 15.10
CA ALA A 98 19.73 7.64 15.01
C ALA A 98 19.66 6.11 15.23
N LEU A 99 20.33 5.36 14.37
CA LEU A 99 20.45 3.89 14.39
C LEU A 99 21.94 3.49 14.34
N PRO A 100 22.73 3.80 15.38
CA PRO A 100 24.17 3.58 15.39
C PRO A 100 24.56 2.11 15.20
N ARG A 101 23.84 1.17 15.82
CA ARG A 101 24.17 -0.27 15.72
C ARG A 101 23.88 -0.82 14.33
N ILE A 102 22.77 -0.41 13.72
CA ILE A 102 22.45 -0.73 12.33
C ILE A 102 23.50 -0.14 11.39
N ARG A 103 23.88 1.13 11.58
CA ARG A 103 24.89 1.79 10.74
C ARG A 103 26.22 1.07 10.79
N GLU A 104 26.66 0.69 11.98
CA GLU A 104 27.89 -0.11 12.18
C GLU A 104 27.80 -1.47 11.48
N ALA A 105 26.69 -2.20 11.65
CA ALA A 105 26.51 -3.53 11.05
C ALA A 105 26.43 -3.50 9.52
N VAL A 106 25.79 -2.47 8.95
CA VAL A 106 25.58 -2.33 7.51
C VAL A 106 26.87 -1.84 6.82
N GLY A 107 27.54 -0.84 7.41
CA GLY A 107 28.65 -0.12 6.79
C GLY A 107 28.22 0.51 5.45
N ASP A 108 29.05 0.37 4.42
CA ASP A 108 28.77 0.91 3.07
C ASP A 108 27.94 -0.03 2.19
N ARG A 109 27.49 -1.17 2.72
CA ARG A 109 26.73 -2.16 1.94
C ARG A 109 25.30 -1.68 1.68
N SER A 110 24.77 -2.09 0.53
CA SER A 110 23.42 -1.70 0.11
C SER A 110 22.34 -2.18 1.09
N ILE A 111 21.39 -1.29 1.41
CA ILE A 111 20.22 -1.57 2.24
C ILE A 111 18.94 -1.07 1.58
N ASP A 112 17.82 -1.74 1.83
CA ASP A 112 16.47 -1.20 1.57
C ASP A 112 15.59 -1.31 2.82
N LEU A 113 14.45 -0.64 2.83
CA LEU A 113 13.48 -0.65 3.93
C LEU A 113 12.11 -1.15 3.46
N LEU A 114 11.57 -2.19 4.11
CA LEU A 114 10.16 -2.54 3.96
C LEU A 114 9.35 -1.81 5.06
N GLY A 115 8.43 -0.96 4.63
CA GLY A 115 7.67 -0.04 5.47
C GLY A 115 7.45 1.29 4.74
N HIS A 116 7.13 2.35 5.48
CA HIS A 116 6.82 3.67 4.91
C HIS A 116 7.75 4.82 5.36
N ALA A 117 8.75 4.52 6.20
CA ALA A 117 9.62 5.52 6.82
C ALA A 117 11.03 5.54 6.21
N GLN A 118 11.15 5.53 4.87
CA GLN A 118 12.44 5.44 4.15
C GLN A 118 13.43 6.55 4.51
N GLY A 119 12.93 7.71 4.96
CA GLY A 119 13.78 8.83 5.41
C GLY A 119 14.78 8.43 6.50
N VAL A 120 14.48 7.40 7.32
CA VAL A 120 15.41 6.91 8.34
C VAL A 120 16.74 6.41 7.75
N LEU A 121 16.72 5.86 6.54
CA LEU A 121 17.93 5.39 5.87
C LEU A 121 18.84 6.57 5.50
N LEU A 122 18.24 7.66 5.01
CA LEU A 122 18.94 8.89 4.63
C LEU A 122 19.49 9.63 5.86
N LEU A 123 18.70 9.73 6.93
CA LEU A 123 19.13 10.38 8.18
C LEU A 123 20.33 9.67 8.83
N ASN A 124 20.48 8.37 8.59
CA ASN A 124 21.60 7.58 9.10
C ASN A 124 22.76 7.40 8.11
N GLY A 125 22.69 8.03 6.93
CA GLY A 125 23.75 7.95 5.92
C GLY A 125 23.97 6.54 5.38
N LEU A 126 22.93 5.70 5.34
CA LEU A 126 23.03 4.33 4.85
C LEU A 126 22.99 4.30 3.32
N ASN A 127 23.70 3.33 2.71
CA ASN A 127 23.71 3.13 1.26
C ASN A 127 22.37 2.58 0.76
N TRP A 128 21.39 3.46 0.58
CA TRP A 128 20.03 3.08 0.18
C TRP A 128 19.97 2.66 -1.28
N LYS A 129 19.63 1.38 -1.50
CA LYS A 129 19.38 0.80 -2.83
C LYS A 129 17.94 0.29 -2.89
N PRO A 130 16.98 1.12 -3.28
CA PRO A 130 15.57 0.77 -3.24
C PRO A 130 15.21 -0.31 -4.26
N ARG A 131 14.23 -1.13 -3.90
CA ARG A 131 13.43 -1.90 -4.86
C ARG A 131 12.64 -0.99 -5.81
N PRO A 132 12.16 -1.49 -6.98
CA PRO A 132 11.51 -0.67 -8.00
C PRO A 132 10.34 0.19 -7.50
N VAL A 133 9.46 -0.39 -6.68
CA VAL A 133 8.40 0.34 -5.98
C VAL A 133 8.75 0.40 -4.50
N PHE A 134 9.51 1.44 -4.12
CA PHE A 134 10.08 1.56 -2.78
C PHE A 134 9.02 1.76 -1.68
N GLN A 135 7.90 2.41 -1.97
CA GLN A 135 6.76 2.50 -1.05
C GLN A 135 5.77 1.36 -1.26
N GLY A 136 5.81 0.36 -0.38
CA GLY A 136 5.05 -0.88 -0.51
C GLY A 136 3.54 -0.73 -0.63
N TYR A 137 2.99 0.28 0.05
CA TYR A 137 1.57 0.59 0.01
C TYR A 137 1.08 1.07 -1.36
N THR A 138 2.00 1.48 -2.25
CA THR A 138 1.76 1.90 -3.64
C THR A 138 1.92 0.73 -4.63
N ALA A 139 2.51 -0.41 -4.22
CA ALA A 139 2.58 -1.62 -5.04
C ALA A 139 1.24 -2.39 -4.98
N TYR A 140 0.17 -1.81 -5.53
CA TYR A 140 -1.19 -2.35 -5.39
C TYR A 140 -1.69 -3.16 -6.59
N THR A 141 -0.89 -3.34 -7.65
CA THR A 141 -1.25 -4.20 -8.78
C THR A 141 -0.40 -5.47 -8.79
N PRO A 142 -0.89 -6.59 -9.38
CA PRO A 142 -0.09 -7.80 -9.45
C PRO A 142 1.26 -7.64 -10.14
N HIS A 143 1.34 -6.77 -11.15
CA HIS A 143 2.59 -6.45 -11.82
C HIS A 143 3.58 -5.74 -10.88
N LEU A 144 3.14 -4.68 -10.18
CA LEU A 144 4.00 -3.92 -9.26
C LEU A 144 4.48 -4.77 -8.07
N VAL A 145 3.61 -5.64 -7.53
CA VAL A 145 3.99 -6.60 -6.49
C VAL A 145 5.02 -7.61 -7.03
N GLY A 146 4.82 -8.06 -8.27
CA GLY A 146 5.70 -9.02 -8.95
C GLY A 146 7.12 -8.51 -9.16
N ILE A 147 7.27 -7.31 -9.74
CA ILE A 147 8.60 -6.72 -10.01
C ILE A 147 9.40 -6.48 -8.72
N ASN A 148 8.71 -6.13 -7.61
CA ASN A 148 9.35 -6.02 -6.31
C ASN A 148 9.84 -7.38 -5.82
N ALA A 149 9.01 -8.42 -5.87
CA ALA A 149 9.43 -9.76 -5.45
C ALA A 149 10.57 -10.33 -6.31
N GLU A 150 10.55 -10.09 -7.62
CA GLU A 150 11.61 -10.48 -8.54
C GLU A 150 12.94 -9.77 -8.25
N HIS A 151 12.90 -8.48 -7.90
CA HIS A 151 14.09 -7.73 -7.50
C HIS A 151 14.84 -8.42 -6.35
N PHE A 152 14.12 -8.91 -5.34
CA PHE A 152 14.71 -9.60 -4.18
C PHE A 152 15.28 -10.99 -4.50
N ARG A 153 14.77 -11.64 -5.56
CA ARG A 153 15.34 -12.89 -6.08
C ARG A 153 16.58 -12.66 -6.94
N GLY A 154 16.67 -11.49 -7.57
CA GLY A 154 17.72 -11.16 -8.52
C GLY A 154 19.09 -10.85 -7.89
N PRO A 155 20.10 -10.63 -8.74
CA PRO A 155 21.43 -10.17 -8.31
C PRO A 155 21.39 -8.73 -7.78
N GLY A 156 20.38 -7.95 -8.16
CA GLY A 156 20.22 -6.56 -7.75
C GLY A 156 19.77 -6.35 -6.30
N ALA A 157 19.28 -7.39 -5.61
CA ALA A 157 18.72 -7.29 -4.27
C ALA A 157 19.73 -6.72 -3.25
N PRO A 158 19.26 -5.91 -2.28
CA PRO A 158 20.14 -5.28 -1.29
C PRO A 158 20.78 -6.32 -0.37
N ALA A 159 21.97 -6.01 0.13
CA ALA A 159 22.68 -6.85 1.10
C ALA A 159 21.95 -6.91 2.45
N PHE A 160 21.30 -5.80 2.82
CA PHE A 160 20.49 -5.69 4.02
C PHE A 160 19.06 -5.25 3.74
N VAL A 161 18.17 -5.62 4.64
CA VAL A 161 16.78 -5.15 4.65
C VAL A 161 16.43 -4.71 6.06
N LEU A 162 15.91 -3.50 6.16
CA LEU A 162 15.33 -2.99 7.40
C LEU A 162 13.83 -3.20 7.38
N LEU A 163 13.31 -3.92 8.38
CA LEU A 163 11.87 -4.21 8.50
C LEU A 163 11.25 -3.37 9.62
N SER A 164 10.11 -2.77 9.30
CA SER A 164 9.23 -2.12 10.27
C SER A 164 7.78 -2.56 10.03
N PRO A 165 7.06 -3.05 11.05
CA PRO A 165 5.66 -3.48 10.92
C PRO A 165 4.66 -2.32 10.75
N ASN A 166 5.16 -1.08 10.67
CA ASN A 166 4.32 0.11 10.65
C ASN A 166 3.54 0.22 9.33
N VAL A 167 2.23 0.18 9.44
CA VAL A 167 1.28 0.34 8.33
C VAL A 167 0.61 1.70 8.35
N ILE A 168 0.10 2.10 7.18
CA ILE A 168 -0.84 3.22 7.05
C ILE A 168 -2.28 2.69 7.00
N ASP A 169 -3.24 3.55 7.36
CA ASP A 169 -4.67 3.30 7.18
C ASP A 169 -5.21 1.97 7.80
N GLN A 170 -4.62 1.49 8.90
CA GLN A 170 -5.00 0.21 9.54
C GLN A 170 -5.00 -0.98 8.57
N ARG A 171 -4.10 -0.97 7.59
CA ARG A 171 -3.91 -2.10 6.67
C ARG A 171 -3.36 -3.32 7.40
N LEU A 172 -3.53 -4.48 6.78
CA LEU A 172 -2.91 -5.70 7.26
C LEU A 172 -1.37 -5.56 7.16
N PRO A 173 -0.59 -5.75 8.24
CA PRO A 173 0.87 -5.52 8.22
C PRO A 173 1.63 -6.24 7.13
N THR A 174 1.18 -7.44 6.78
CA THR A 174 1.78 -8.30 5.77
C THR A 174 1.23 -8.07 4.36
N SER A 175 0.24 -7.19 4.17
CA SER A 175 -0.32 -6.92 2.83
C SER A 175 0.58 -6.03 1.99
N ASP A 176 1.19 -5.03 2.62
CA ASP A 176 2.17 -4.19 1.96
C ASP A 176 3.44 -5.02 1.73
N ASP A 177 3.84 -5.17 0.46
CA ASP A 177 4.95 -6.02 0.04
C ASP A 177 4.90 -7.49 0.48
N GLY A 178 3.71 -8.08 0.63
CA GLY A 178 3.56 -9.45 1.15
C GLY A 178 4.41 -10.50 0.44
N LEU A 179 4.59 -10.41 -0.88
CA LEU A 179 5.50 -11.32 -1.61
C LEU A 179 6.98 -11.05 -1.34
N VAL A 180 7.38 -9.78 -1.17
CA VAL A 180 8.76 -9.43 -0.81
C VAL A 180 9.08 -9.93 0.59
N LEU A 181 8.15 -9.77 1.54
CA LEU A 181 8.32 -10.30 2.90
C LEU A 181 8.63 -11.80 2.87
N LEU A 182 7.94 -12.58 2.03
CA LEU A 182 8.24 -14.01 1.85
C LEU A 182 9.65 -14.24 1.28
N GLU A 183 10.10 -13.44 0.32
CA GLU A 183 11.46 -13.57 -0.23
C GLU A 183 12.54 -13.18 0.79
N VAL A 184 12.26 -12.18 1.63
CA VAL A 184 13.13 -11.78 2.74
C VAL A 184 13.22 -12.89 3.79
N LEU A 185 12.11 -13.45 4.24
CA LEU A 185 12.09 -14.56 5.21
C LEU A 185 12.83 -15.82 4.69
N LYS A 186 12.80 -16.06 3.37
CA LYS A 186 13.53 -17.17 2.75
C LYS A 186 15.03 -16.95 2.66
N SER A 187 15.45 -15.73 2.31
CA SER A 187 16.82 -15.48 1.82
C SER A 187 17.65 -14.62 2.76
N TYR A 188 17.04 -14.04 3.79
CA TYR A 188 17.69 -13.14 4.73
C TYR A 188 17.54 -13.68 6.15
N ARG A 189 18.54 -13.40 6.97
CA ARG A 189 18.61 -13.80 8.37
C ARG A 189 18.55 -12.58 9.27
N PRO A 190 17.86 -12.64 10.42
CA PRO A 190 17.89 -11.55 11.38
C PRO A 190 19.32 -11.33 11.89
N VAL A 191 19.68 -10.07 12.15
CA VAL A 191 21.00 -9.68 12.66
C VAL A 191 20.85 -9.00 14.01
N LEU A 192 20.02 -7.96 14.07
CA LEU A 192 19.76 -7.21 15.29
C LEU A 192 18.44 -6.45 15.21
N VAL A 193 17.98 -6.00 16.37
CA VAL A 193 16.84 -5.09 16.51
C VAL A 193 17.31 -3.80 17.16
N GLU A 194 16.90 -2.66 16.61
CA GLU A 194 17.22 -1.33 17.13
C GLU A 194 16.04 -0.38 16.88
N ARG A 195 15.59 0.31 17.94
CA ARG A 195 14.54 1.36 17.90
C ARG A 195 13.29 1.01 17.08
N GLY A 196 12.78 -0.23 17.21
CA GLY A 196 11.57 -0.65 16.50
C GLY A 196 11.80 -1.04 15.03
N TYR A 197 13.06 -1.30 14.65
CA TYR A 197 13.41 -1.88 13.37
C TYR A 197 14.16 -3.20 13.56
N ALA A 198 13.88 -4.19 12.72
CA ALA A 198 14.69 -5.40 12.62
C ALA A 198 15.57 -5.36 11.36
N LEU A 199 16.87 -5.53 11.56
CA LEU A 199 17.85 -5.62 10.49
C LEU A 199 18.00 -7.08 10.07
N PHE A 200 17.90 -7.32 8.77
CA PHE A 200 18.08 -8.62 8.14
C PHE A 200 19.24 -8.57 7.14
N ALA A 201 20.14 -9.55 7.18
CA ALA A 201 21.24 -9.70 6.23
C ALA A 201 20.96 -10.82 5.24
N ARG A 202 21.29 -10.61 3.97
CA ARG A 202 21.16 -11.63 2.94
C ARG A 202 22.11 -12.80 3.25
N GLY A 203 21.56 -14.01 3.29
CA GLY A 203 22.36 -15.22 3.43
C GLY A 203 23.18 -15.51 2.16
N PRO A 204 24.17 -16.42 2.24
CA PRO A 204 24.82 -16.94 1.04
C PRO A 204 23.76 -17.49 0.11
N GLN A 205 23.93 -17.26 -1.20
CA GLN A 205 22.97 -17.61 -2.24
C GLN A 205 22.94 -19.14 -2.42
N THR A 206 22.43 -19.87 -1.42
CA THR A 206 22.24 -21.30 -1.51
C THR A 206 21.18 -21.56 -2.56
N ALA A 207 21.54 -22.42 -3.52
CA ALA A 207 20.83 -22.76 -4.74
C ALA A 207 19.32 -22.53 -4.63
N ARG A 208 18.81 -21.66 -5.52
CA ARG A 208 17.40 -21.40 -5.81
C ARG A 208 16.54 -22.56 -5.31
N ALA A 209 16.02 -22.45 -4.09
CA ALA A 209 15.16 -23.49 -3.54
C ALA A 209 14.06 -23.66 -4.59
N ALA A 210 13.94 -24.89 -5.13
CA ALA A 210 12.88 -25.20 -6.07
C ALA A 210 11.59 -24.64 -5.48
N PRO A 211 10.71 -23.99 -6.27
CA PRO A 211 9.43 -23.54 -5.74
C PRO A 211 8.77 -24.77 -5.14
N VAL A 212 8.83 -24.90 -3.82
CA VAL A 212 8.03 -25.86 -3.08
C VAL A 212 6.64 -25.28 -3.26
N ALA A 213 5.99 -25.71 -4.33
CA ALA A 213 4.60 -25.43 -4.60
C ALA A 213 3.84 -26.13 -3.48
N GLY A 214 3.75 -25.47 -2.34
CA GLY A 214 2.95 -25.94 -1.23
C GLY A 214 1.55 -26.21 -1.76
N ARG A 215 0.95 -27.30 -1.26
CA ARG A 215 -0.36 -27.76 -1.68
C ARG A 215 -1.34 -26.58 -1.71
N ALA A 216 -1.79 -26.21 -2.90
CA ALA A 216 -2.70 -25.09 -3.07
C ALA A 216 -4.13 -25.59 -2.85
N HIS A 217 -4.78 -25.10 -1.81
CA HIS A 217 -6.18 -25.36 -1.52
C HIS A 217 -7.03 -24.27 -2.17
N ARG A 218 -7.88 -24.66 -3.11
CA ARG A 218 -8.84 -23.75 -3.75
C ARG A 218 -10.16 -23.85 -3.00
N LEU A 219 -10.68 -22.70 -2.59
CA LEU A 219 -11.97 -22.58 -1.93
C LEU A 219 -12.76 -21.43 -2.53
N ARG A 220 -14.08 -21.47 -2.35
CA ARG A 220 -14.98 -20.38 -2.70
C ARG A 220 -15.64 -19.94 -1.40
N ALA A 221 -15.58 -18.65 -1.12
CA ALA A 221 -16.25 -18.06 0.02
C ALA A 221 -17.08 -16.87 -0.44
N LYS A 222 -18.17 -16.58 0.25
CA LYS A 222 -18.93 -15.36 0.01
C LYS A 222 -18.35 -14.20 0.80
N CYS A 223 -18.53 -12.98 0.29
CA CYS A 223 -18.26 -11.78 1.09
C CYS A 223 -19.09 -11.83 2.39
N ASN A 224 -18.48 -11.42 3.51
CA ASN A 224 -19.01 -11.47 4.88
C ASN A 224 -19.22 -12.88 5.46
N GLU A 225 -18.77 -13.93 4.78
CA GLU A 225 -18.80 -15.30 5.30
C GLU A 225 -17.42 -15.73 5.81
N ARG A 226 -17.41 -16.43 6.94
CA ARG A 226 -16.18 -17.00 7.52
C ARG A 226 -15.79 -18.26 6.75
N PHE A 227 -14.52 -18.35 6.38
CA PHE A 227 -13.94 -19.56 5.80
C PHE A 227 -12.73 -20.02 6.62
N SER A 228 -12.60 -21.34 6.79
CA SER A 228 -11.50 -21.94 7.54
C SER A 228 -10.21 -21.93 6.71
N LEU A 229 -9.09 -21.60 7.36
CA LEU A 229 -7.77 -21.75 6.77
C LEU A 229 -7.26 -23.14 7.12
N PRO A 230 -6.82 -23.94 6.13
CA PRO A 230 -6.16 -25.21 6.44
C PRO A 230 -4.93 -24.92 7.29
N MET A 231 -4.92 -25.42 8.53
CA MET A 231 -3.73 -25.39 9.38
C MET A 231 -2.69 -26.29 8.73
N MET A 232 -1.58 -25.70 8.31
CA MET A 232 -0.47 -26.42 7.70
C MET A 232 0.79 -26.17 8.53
N GLU A 233 1.40 -27.26 8.97
CA GLU A 233 2.61 -27.23 9.78
C GLU A 233 3.83 -26.80 8.93
N GLY A 234 4.78 -26.10 9.56
CA GLY A 234 6.10 -25.83 8.97
C GLY A 234 6.19 -24.71 7.93
N GLY A 235 5.26 -23.75 7.88
CA GLY A 235 5.38 -22.62 6.96
C GLY A 235 4.43 -21.45 7.19
N VAL A 236 4.48 -20.50 6.26
CA VAL A 236 3.62 -19.32 6.21
C VAL A 236 2.45 -19.57 5.26
N THR A 237 1.24 -19.46 5.77
CA THR A 237 0.00 -19.50 5.01
C THR A 237 -0.20 -18.19 4.27
N VAL A 238 -0.35 -18.28 2.95
CA VAL A 238 -0.57 -17.16 2.04
C VAL A 238 -1.95 -17.30 1.41
N ILE A 239 -2.76 -16.26 1.51
CA ILE A 239 -4.07 -16.19 0.87
C ILE A 239 -3.97 -15.36 -0.41
N GLN A 240 -4.49 -15.92 -1.50
CA GLN A 240 -4.80 -15.21 -2.72
C GLN A 240 -6.32 -15.15 -2.90
N ALA A 241 -6.87 -13.97 -3.16
CA ALA A 241 -8.31 -13.80 -3.40
C ALA A 241 -8.54 -12.95 -4.65
N ARG A 242 -9.59 -13.28 -5.41
CA ARG A 242 -10.01 -12.51 -6.58
C ARG A 242 -11.33 -11.81 -6.29
N ILE A 243 -11.23 -10.63 -5.68
CA ILE A 243 -12.38 -9.77 -5.40
C ILE A 243 -12.66 -8.96 -6.67
N ARG A 244 -13.82 -9.19 -7.29
CA ARG A 244 -14.24 -8.54 -8.53
C ARG A 244 -15.38 -7.59 -8.27
N HIS A 245 -15.39 -6.48 -8.99
CA HIS A 245 -16.53 -5.57 -9.01
C HIS A 245 -17.62 -6.09 -9.93
N THR A 246 -18.87 -5.84 -9.56
CA THR A 246 -19.98 -5.92 -10.51
C THR A 246 -19.86 -4.80 -11.55
N PHE A 247 -20.59 -4.87 -12.66
CA PHE A 247 -20.59 -3.80 -13.66
C PHE A 247 -20.94 -2.43 -13.03
N LEU A 248 -22.00 -2.39 -12.21
CA LEU A 248 -22.41 -1.19 -11.47
C LEU A 248 -21.36 -0.77 -10.43
N GLY A 249 -20.71 -1.73 -9.77
CA GLY A 249 -19.60 -1.47 -8.86
C GLY A 249 -18.40 -0.83 -9.57
N SER A 250 -18.07 -1.29 -10.76
CA SER A 250 -17.00 -0.72 -11.59
C SER A 250 -17.34 0.70 -12.04
N LEU A 251 -18.59 0.95 -12.45
CA LEU A 251 -19.05 2.30 -12.81
C LEU A 251 -19.00 3.26 -11.61
N ARG A 252 -19.39 2.78 -10.42
CA ARG A 252 -19.24 3.52 -9.17
C ARG A 252 -17.78 3.83 -8.88
N GLY A 253 -16.88 2.85 -8.97
CA GLY A 253 -15.45 3.03 -8.69
C GLY A 253 -14.77 4.00 -9.66
N MET A 254 -15.30 4.10 -10.88
CA MET A 254 -14.92 5.15 -11.82
C MET A 254 -15.42 6.52 -11.29
N LEU A 255 -16.73 6.72 -11.17
CA LEU A 255 -17.32 8.05 -10.86
C LEU A 255 -17.01 8.57 -9.44
N PHE A 256 -16.95 7.68 -8.46
CA PHE A 256 -16.87 7.98 -7.03
C PHE A 256 -15.72 7.22 -6.34
N ARG A 257 -15.64 7.35 -5.01
CA ARG A 257 -14.70 6.57 -4.20
C ARG A 257 -15.12 5.10 -4.18
N ASP A 258 -14.15 4.23 -4.39
CA ASP A 258 -14.36 2.79 -4.32
C ASP A 258 -14.78 2.35 -2.90
N ALA A 259 -15.50 1.23 -2.83
CA ALA A 259 -15.96 0.66 -1.57
C ALA A 259 -14.80 0.06 -0.78
N LEU A 260 -14.82 0.25 0.54
CA LEU A 260 -13.77 -0.29 1.42
C LEU A 260 -13.96 -1.79 1.59
N VAL A 261 -12.90 -2.53 1.34
CA VAL A 261 -12.79 -3.95 1.63
C VAL A 261 -11.92 -4.14 2.88
N GLN A 262 -12.37 -5.02 3.76
CA GLN A 262 -11.68 -5.38 4.99
C GLN A 262 -11.47 -6.89 5.03
N ILE A 263 -10.57 -7.33 5.90
CA ILE A 263 -10.37 -8.73 6.23
C ILE A 263 -10.43 -8.90 7.75
N ASP A 264 -11.26 -9.83 8.18
CA ASP A 264 -11.30 -10.27 9.57
C ASP A 264 -10.50 -11.55 9.69
N LEU A 265 -9.55 -11.56 10.62
CA LEU A 265 -8.72 -12.70 10.96
C LEU A 265 -9.12 -13.22 12.33
N PHE A 266 -9.42 -14.51 12.41
CA PHE A 266 -9.80 -15.21 13.63
C PHE A 266 -8.62 -16.08 14.08
N PHE A 267 -8.07 -15.77 15.24
CA PHE A 267 -6.88 -16.41 15.80
C PHE A 267 -7.25 -17.64 16.64
N GLU A 268 -6.27 -18.51 16.88
CA GLU A 268 -6.42 -19.71 17.71
C GLU A 268 -6.75 -19.40 19.18
N ASP A 269 -6.33 -18.24 19.68
CA ASP A 269 -6.64 -17.73 21.02
C ASP A 269 -8.07 -17.17 21.14
N GLY A 270 -8.88 -17.27 20.07
CA GLY A 270 -10.24 -16.74 20.01
C GLY A 270 -10.30 -15.24 19.72
N THR A 271 -9.16 -14.53 19.61
CA THR A 271 -9.16 -13.12 19.27
C THR A 271 -9.54 -12.91 17.80
N GLN A 272 -10.19 -11.78 17.53
CA GLN A 272 -10.52 -11.34 16.18
C GLN A 272 -9.84 -10.00 15.92
N ARG A 273 -9.18 -9.87 14.77
CA ARG A 273 -8.61 -8.59 14.32
C ARG A 273 -9.10 -8.26 12.93
N ARG A 274 -9.48 -6.99 12.74
CA ARG A 274 -9.99 -6.45 11.49
C ARG A 274 -8.97 -5.52 10.87
N TYR A 275 -8.70 -5.71 9.59
CA TYR A 275 -7.75 -4.90 8.83
C TYR A 275 -8.35 -4.40 7.53
N ARG A 276 -7.88 -3.24 7.05
CA ARG A 276 -8.17 -2.79 5.69
C ARG A 276 -7.40 -3.66 4.69
N LEU A 277 -8.07 -4.03 3.60
CA LEU A 277 -7.50 -4.84 2.53
C LEU A 277 -7.62 -4.12 1.19
N ILE A 278 -6.55 -4.15 0.39
CA ILE A 278 -6.58 -3.63 -0.98
C ILE A 278 -6.78 -4.79 -1.96
N PRO A 279 -7.89 -4.83 -2.73
CA PRO A 279 -8.20 -5.94 -3.63
C PRO A 279 -7.08 -6.30 -4.62
N GLY A 280 -6.34 -5.30 -5.10
CA GLY A 280 -5.23 -5.53 -6.03
C GLY A 280 -4.02 -6.25 -5.40
N GLN A 281 -3.74 -6.04 -4.12
CA GLN A 281 -2.63 -6.70 -3.40
C GLN A 281 -2.96 -8.17 -3.11
N ILE A 282 -4.18 -8.47 -2.64
CA ILE A 282 -4.57 -9.85 -2.29
C ILE A 282 -4.61 -10.78 -3.52
N ARG A 283 -4.74 -10.24 -4.74
CA ARG A 283 -4.63 -11.04 -5.97
C ARG A 283 -3.25 -11.66 -6.17
N SER A 284 -2.19 -11.02 -5.67
CA SER A 284 -0.81 -11.50 -5.74
C SER A 284 -0.50 -12.52 -4.64
N GLY A 285 -1.19 -12.39 -3.52
CA GLY A 285 -1.07 -13.26 -2.36
C GLY A 285 -0.44 -12.55 -1.18
N ILE A 286 -1.08 -12.69 -0.02
CA ILE A 286 -0.68 -12.02 1.21
C ILE A 286 -0.45 -13.07 2.30
N PRO A 287 0.69 -13.05 3.02
CA PRO A 287 0.90 -13.84 4.22
C PRO A 287 -0.14 -13.48 5.28
N VAL A 288 -0.83 -14.46 5.85
CA VAL A 288 -1.85 -14.21 6.89
C VAL A 288 -1.62 -14.99 8.17
N SER A 289 -0.81 -16.05 8.13
CA SER A 289 -0.55 -16.90 9.29
C SER A 289 0.85 -17.52 9.16
N PRO A 290 1.69 -17.50 10.21
CA PRO A 290 1.53 -16.67 11.40
C PRO A 290 1.54 -15.17 11.06
N LEU A 291 0.84 -14.36 11.85
CA LEU A 291 0.78 -12.90 11.63
C LEU A 291 1.70 -12.17 12.63
N PRO A 292 2.81 -11.58 12.17
CA PRO A 292 3.64 -10.76 13.04
C PRO A 292 2.92 -9.45 13.37
N GLY A 293 2.68 -9.21 14.66
CA GLY A 293 2.05 -7.96 15.13
C GLY A 293 3.05 -6.83 15.35
N ASP A 294 4.31 -7.18 15.56
CA ASP A 294 5.40 -6.27 15.91
C ASP A 294 6.75 -6.78 15.36
N VAL A 295 7.81 -6.04 15.66
CA VAL A 295 9.18 -6.37 15.23
C VAL A 295 9.63 -7.72 15.79
N ALA A 296 9.30 -8.00 17.05
CA ALA A 296 9.63 -9.25 17.71
C ALA A 296 8.95 -10.43 17.01
N GLY A 297 7.69 -10.29 16.60
CA GLY A 297 6.96 -11.29 15.82
C GLY A 297 7.57 -11.53 14.44
N ILE A 298 8.10 -10.49 13.76
CA ILE A 298 8.80 -10.67 12.48
C ILE A 298 10.09 -11.47 12.66
N VAL A 299 10.90 -11.13 13.67
CA VAL A 299 12.13 -11.87 13.98
C VAL A 299 11.79 -13.30 14.40
N GLY A 300 10.79 -13.47 15.26
CA GLY A 300 10.33 -14.78 15.70
C GLY A 300 9.84 -15.65 14.54
N LEU A 301 9.13 -15.06 13.57
CA LEU A 301 8.72 -15.77 12.35
C LEU A 301 9.93 -16.29 11.54
N ALA A 302 11.02 -15.54 11.47
CA ALA A 302 12.25 -15.98 10.80
C ALA A 302 13.03 -17.04 11.58
N CYS A 303 12.94 -17.02 12.91
CA CYS A 303 13.59 -17.96 13.82
C CYS A 303 12.75 -19.19 14.17
N GLY A 304 11.52 -19.30 13.65
CA GLY A 304 10.61 -20.42 13.94
C GLY A 304 9.95 -20.37 15.32
N ASP A 305 9.92 -19.19 15.96
CA ASP A 305 9.31 -19.01 17.27
C ASP A 305 7.77 -19.09 17.20
N PRO A 306 7.10 -19.48 18.31
CA PRO A 306 5.65 -19.46 18.42
C PRO A 306 5.11 -18.04 18.12
N THR A 307 4.31 -17.94 17.08
CA THR A 307 3.69 -16.69 16.62
C THR A 307 2.18 -16.89 16.47
N PRO A 308 1.35 -15.85 16.68
CA PRO A 308 -0.10 -15.97 16.61
C PRO A 308 -0.56 -16.51 15.25
N ARG A 309 -1.26 -17.64 15.29
CA ARG A 309 -1.79 -18.32 14.11
C ARG A 309 -3.24 -17.95 13.88
N VAL A 310 -3.57 -17.79 12.60
CA VAL A 310 -4.93 -17.53 12.14
C VAL A 310 -5.58 -18.84 11.70
N GLN A 311 -6.71 -19.17 12.32
CA GLN A 311 -7.49 -20.38 12.05
C GLN A 311 -8.53 -20.15 10.94
N ALA A 312 -9.08 -18.94 10.85
CA ALA A 312 -10.09 -18.60 9.86
C ALA A 312 -9.99 -17.14 9.43
N ALA A 313 -10.54 -16.83 8.26
CA ALA A 313 -10.64 -15.47 7.77
C ALA A 313 -12.02 -15.20 7.17
N ALA A 314 -12.39 -13.92 7.06
CA ALA A 314 -13.55 -13.46 6.32
C ALA A 314 -13.21 -12.20 5.53
N ILE A 315 -13.62 -12.14 4.27
CA ILE A 315 -13.51 -10.92 3.46
C ILE A 315 -14.76 -10.10 3.73
N VAL A 316 -14.60 -8.93 4.35
CA VAL A 316 -15.72 -8.12 4.85
C VAL A 316 -15.89 -6.89 3.98
N VAL A 317 -17.14 -6.66 3.56
CA VAL A 317 -17.59 -5.47 2.85
C VAL A 317 -18.79 -4.89 3.57
N ARG A 318 -18.92 -3.56 3.60
CA ARG A 318 -20.08 -2.93 4.24
C ARG A 318 -21.36 -3.42 3.56
N PRO A 319 -22.44 -3.78 4.30
CA PRO A 319 -23.68 -4.30 3.71
C PRO A 319 -24.25 -3.40 2.60
N ARG A 320 -24.23 -2.07 2.81
CA ARG A 320 -24.66 -1.07 1.82
C ARG A 320 -23.83 -1.01 0.54
N ASP A 321 -22.62 -1.56 0.56
CA ASP A 321 -21.64 -1.55 -0.52
C ASP A 321 -21.46 -2.95 -1.14
N ALA A 322 -22.14 -3.99 -0.62
CA ALA A 322 -21.99 -5.38 -1.05
C ALA A 322 -22.38 -5.58 -2.53
N TRP A 323 -23.37 -4.85 -3.04
CA TRP A 323 -23.78 -4.88 -4.45
C TRP A 323 -22.68 -4.47 -5.43
N ALA A 324 -21.65 -3.76 -4.96
CA ALA A 324 -20.54 -3.32 -5.79
C ALA A 324 -19.55 -4.45 -6.11
N PHE A 325 -19.66 -5.60 -5.45
CA PHE A 325 -18.77 -6.74 -5.60
C PHE A 325 -19.52 -8.02 -5.98
N GLU A 326 -18.86 -8.92 -6.70
CA GLU A 326 -19.37 -10.27 -6.91
C GLU A 326 -19.49 -11.00 -5.55
N SER A 327 -20.57 -11.77 -5.38
CA SER A 327 -20.84 -12.48 -4.13
C SER A 327 -19.82 -13.58 -3.86
N ASP A 328 -19.47 -14.35 -4.89
CA ASP A 328 -18.51 -15.45 -4.79
C ASP A 328 -17.08 -14.95 -5.01
N VAL A 329 -16.23 -15.16 -4.01
CA VAL A 329 -14.81 -14.82 -4.08
C VAL A 329 -13.99 -16.10 -4.21
N PRO A 330 -13.35 -16.35 -5.36
CA PRO A 330 -12.39 -17.44 -5.51
C PRO A 330 -11.15 -17.16 -4.64
N ILE A 331 -10.84 -18.10 -3.76
CA ILE A 331 -9.72 -18.01 -2.83
C ILE A 331 -8.78 -19.20 -3.07
N THR A 332 -7.48 -18.92 -3.07
CA THR A 332 -6.43 -19.94 -3.09
C THR A 332 -5.56 -19.74 -1.87
N VAL A 333 -5.44 -20.79 -1.06
CA VAL A 333 -4.59 -20.83 0.12
C VAL A 333 -3.40 -21.72 -0.20
N ARG A 334 -2.19 -21.24 0.09
CA ARG A 334 -0.95 -22.00 -0.11
C ARG A 334 -0.07 -21.84 1.12
N THR A 335 0.71 -22.87 1.39
CA THR A 335 1.75 -22.80 2.43
C THR A 335 3.10 -22.61 1.77
N VAL A 336 3.85 -21.64 2.26
CA VAL A 336 5.20 -21.35 1.81
C VAL A 336 6.14 -21.77 2.94
N PRO A 337 6.99 -22.79 2.75
CA PRO A 337 7.96 -23.15 3.77
C PRO A 337 8.97 -22.01 3.93
N ILE A 338 9.30 -21.71 5.17
CA ILE A 338 10.31 -20.72 5.53
C ILE A 338 11.45 -21.47 6.24
N PRO A 339 12.71 -21.31 5.78
CA PRO A 339 13.85 -21.88 6.49
C PRO A 339 13.95 -21.25 7.88
N VAL A 340 14.11 -22.09 8.89
CA VAL A 340 14.34 -21.63 10.26
C VAL A 340 15.79 -21.19 10.38
N HIS A 341 16.01 -19.93 10.73
CA HIS A 341 17.34 -19.39 10.96
C HIS A 341 17.70 -19.45 12.45
N ALA A 342 18.98 -19.70 12.74
CA ALA A 342 19.50 -19.55 14.11
C ALA A 342 19.42 -18.07 14.52
N ARG A 343 19.14 -17.85 15.81
CA ARG A 343 19.06 -16.51 16.42
C ARG A 343 20.40 -15.79 16.45
#